data_AF-A0A368KXJ8-F1
#
_entry.id   AF-A0A368KXJ8-F1
#
_cell.length_a   1.000
_cell.length_b   1.000
_cell.length_c   1.000
_cell.angle_alpha   90.00
_cell.angle_beta   90.00
_cell.angle_gamma   90.00
#
_symmetry.space_group_name_H-M   'P 1'
#
loop_
_entity.id
_entity.type
_entity.pdbx_description
1 polymer ?
#
loop_
_entity_poly.entity_id
_entity_poly.type
_entity_poly.pdbx_seq_one_letter_code
_entity_poly.pdbx_strand_id
1 'polypeptide(L)'
;MCCFRRHHHHKNRTQPTADHPAKHRSLNLMGAWGFGVSLFGLLFTFGLLCPLGFLLSFFGLFSPRRGFAVAGLILGGIGTLFVAAGIGTIAVAASTFHHYRVEVPKIEQTRAVLNTACVEIESYRQENGNLPEGIEGNKLVLKFEDAFGNSVRYEPEDNGDYGIRSAGHDGRFDTSDDLRVLNSKEGLSQQIATSHTANDFGHRRPSRHFSCRW
;
A
#
# COMPACT_ATOMS: atom_id res chain seq x y z
N MET A 1 -44.48 -35.46 94.80
CA MET A 1 -45.38 -34.37 94.38
C MET A 1 -45.11 -34.04 92.92
N CYS A 2 -46.13 -34.30 92.07
CA CYS A 2 -46.44 -33.82 90.72
C CYS A 2 -45.29 -33.24 89.86
N CYS A 3 -44.81 -33.86 88.78
CA CYS A 3 -45.49 -34.26 87.52
C CYS A 3 -46.16 -33.07 86.80
N PHE A 4 -45.50 -32.50 85.78
CA PHE A 4 -46.20 -31.85 84.67
C PHE A 4 -45.37 -31.90 83.37
N ARG A 5 -45.64 -32.94 82.57
CA ARG A 5 -45.11 -33.18 81.23
C ARG A 5 -46.01 -32.46 80.23
N ARG A 6 -45.56 -31.35 79.64
CA ARG A 6 -46.34 -30.58 78.65
C ARG A 6 -46.01 -31.04 77.23
N HIS A 7 -46.90 -31.84 76.66
CA HIS A 7 -46.93 -32.16 75.23
C HIS A 7 -47.25 -30.88 74.43
N HIS A 8 -46.34 -30.44 73.56
CA HIS A 8 -46.68 -29.47 72.52
C HIS A 8 -46.87 -30.17 71.18
N HIS A 9 -48.11 -30.09 70.71
CA HIS A 9 -48.62 -30.53 69.42
C HIS A 9 -47.83 -29.95 68.25
N HIS A 10 -47.27 -30.82 67.41
CA HIS A 10 -46.86 -30.50 66.05
C HIS A 10 -48.11 -30.19 65.21
N LYS A 11 -48.37 -28.91 64.94
CA LYS A 11 -49.33 -28.49 63.91
C LYS A 11 -48.59 -28.43 62.57
N ASN A 12 -48.73 -29.48 61.76
CA ASN A 12 -48.38 -29.45 60.34
C ASN A 12 -49.32 -28.46 59.63
N ARG A 13 -48.89 -27.19 59.52
CA ARG A 13 -49.48 -26.23 58.60
C ARG A 13 -48.93 -26.51 57.22
N THR A 14 -49.76 -27.12 56.39
CA THR A 14 -49.67 -27.01 54.93
C THR A 14 -49.58 -25.54 54.56
N GLN A 15 -48.39 -25.10 54.14
CA GLN A 15 -48.22 -23.78 53.54
C GLN A 15 -49.00 -23.77 52.22
N PRO A 16 -49.87 -22.76 51.98
CA PRO A 16 -50.41 -22.55 50.65
C PRO A 16 -49.23 -22.28 49.72
N THR A 17 -49.12 -23.06 48.65
CA THR A 17 -48.24 -22.79 47.51
C THR A 17 -48.64 -21.43 46.97
N ALA A 18 -47.98 -20.38 47.45
CA ALA A 18 -48.11 -19.05 46.90
C ALA A 18 -47.64 -19.16 45.45
N ASP A 19 -48.60 -18.99 44.53
CA ASP A 19 -48.32 -18.72 43.14
C ASP A 19 -47.36 -17.54 43.08
N HIS A 20 -46.07 -17.84 42.96
CA HIS A 20 -45.06 -16.82 42.75
C HIS A 20 -45.36 -16.24 41.37
N PRO A 21 -45.79 -14.97 41.26
CA PRO A 21 -46.00 -14.36 39.96
C PRO A 21 -44.68 -14.46 39.22
N ALA A 22 -44.70 -15.13 38.07
CA ALA A 22 -43.53 -15.35 37.24
C ALA A 22 -42.81 -14.01 37.07
N LYS A 23 -41.64 -13.88 37.72
CA LYS A 23 -40.88 -12.64 37.79
C LYS A 23 -40.49 -12.28 36.36
N HIS A 24 -41.25 -11.37 35.75
CA HIS A 24 -41.09 -10.93 34.38
C HIS A 24 -39.70 -10.31 34.25
N ARG A 25 -38.73 -11.09 33.77
CA ARG A 25 -37.35 -10.63 33.57
C ARG A 25 -37.39 -9.64 32.42
N SER A 26 -37.47 -8.34 32.73
CA SER A 26 -37.32 -7.26 31.75
C SER A 26 -36.00 -7.45 31.01
N LEU A 27 -36.05 -7.85 29.74
CA LEU A 27 -34.85 -7.97 28.91
C LEU A 27 -34.31 -6.57 28.65
N ASN A 28 -32.99 -6.41 28.69
CA ASN A 28 -32.34 -5.15 28.35
C ASN A 28 -32.39 -4.99 26.82
N LEU A 29 -33.51 -4.48 26.31
CA LEU A 29 -33.75 -4.29 24.88
C LEU A 29 -32.58 -3.56 24.20
N MET A 30 -32.05 -2.52 24.86
CA MET A 30 -30.98 -1.68 24.31
C MET A 30 -29.68 -2.45 24.03
N GLY A 31 -29.29 -3.39 24.90
CA GLY A 31 -28.12 -4.24 24.67
C GLY A 31 -28.35 -5.30 23.59
N ALA A 32 -29.58 -5.82 23.48
CA ALA A 32 -29.94 -6.75 22.42
C ALA A 32 -29.93 -6.08 21.03
N TRP A 33 -30.38 -4.82 20.95
CA TRP A 33 -30.28 -4.01 19.73
C TRP A 33 -28.83 -3.75 19.33
N GLY A 34 -27.96 -3.37 20.29
CA GLY A 34 -26.53 -3.20 20.02
C GLY A 34 -25.87 -4.48 19.49
N PHE A 35 -26.17 -5.62 20.11
CA PHE A 35 -25.69 -6.93 19.64
C PHE A 35 -26.20 -7.28 18.23
N GLY A 36 -27.50 -7.07 17.97
CA GLY A 36 -28.11 -7.33 16.67
C GLY A 36 -27.53 -6.46 15.56
N VAL A 37 -27.32 -5.17 15.82
CA VAL A 37 -26.70 -4.23 14.87
C VAL A 37 -25.23 -4.58 14.61
N SER A 38 -24.47 -4.95 15.65
CA SER A 38 -23.08 -5.41 15.47
C SER A 38 -22.98 -6.70 14.65
N LEU A 39 -23.85 -7.68 14.92
CA LEU A 39 -23.89 -8.95 14.20
C LEU A 39 -24.31 -8.76 12.73
N PHE A 40 -25.36 -7.97 12.50
CA PHE A 40 -25.82 -7.63 11.15
C PHE A 40 -24.77 -6.82 10.39
N GLY A 41 -24.15 -5.83 11.02
CA GLY A 41 -23.08 -5.04 10.43
C GLY A 41 -21.86 -5.87 10.04
N LEU A 42 -21.48 -6.85 10.87
CA LEU A 42 -20.39 -7.77 10.58
C LEU A 42 -20.72 -8.69 9.39
N LEU A 43 -21.93 -9.25 9.35
CA LEU A 43 -22.35 -10.22 8.33
C LEU A 43 -22.70 -9.59 6.98
N PHE A 44 -23.36 -8.43 6.96
CA PHE A 44 -23.92 -7.86 5.73
C PHE A 44 -23.11 -6.69 5.15
N THR A 45 -22.33 -5.98 5.97
CA THR A 45 -21.61 -4.77 5.53
C THR A 45 -20.09 -4.88 5.69
N PHE A 46 -19.57 -6.10 5.87
CA PHE A 46 -18.14 -6.35 6.10
C PHE A 46 -17.55 -5.47 7.23
N GLY A 47 -18.34 -5.21 8.28
CA GLY A 47 -17.90 -4.45 9.44
C GLY A 47 -18.05 -2.93 9.35
N LEU A 48 -18.58 -2.36 8.26
CA LEU A 48 -18.70 -0.89 8.14
C LEU A 48 -19.67 -0.29 9.19
N LEU A 49 -20.71 -1.03 9.60
CA LEU A 49 -21.59 -0.66 10.72
C LEU A 49 -21.04 -1.04 12.12
N CYS A 50 -19.92 -1.75 12.19
CA CYS A 50 -19.37 -2.26 13.45
C CYS A 50 -18.96 -1.15 14.44
N PRO A 51 -18.37 -0.01 14.02
CA PRO A 51 -18.07 1.11 14.93
C PRO A 51 -19.33 1.69 15.58
N LEU A 52 -20.45 1.73 14.84
CA LEU A 52 -21.74 2.19 15.37
C LEU A 52 -22.28 1.22 16.44
N GLY A 53 -22.20 -0.08 16.16
CA GLY A 53 -22.59 -1.14 17.11
C GLY A 53 -21.69 -1.19 18.36
N PHE A 54 -20.40 -0.88 18.21
CA PHE A 54 -19.45 -0.71 19.31
C PHE A 54 -19.84 0.45 20.22
N LEU A 55 -20.15 1.63 19.64
CA LEU A 55 -20.59 2.80 20.41
C LEU A 55 -21.89 2.53 21.18
N LEU A 56 -22.88 1.90 20.55
CA LEU A 56 -24.13 1.53 21.22
C LEU A 56 -23.90 0.51 22.36
N SER A 57 -22.99 -0.44 22.16
CA SER A 57 -22.62 -1.42 23.19
C SER A 57 -21.84 -0.79 24.35
N PHE A 58 -21.02 0.23 24.08
CA PHE A 58 -20.29 1.00 25.09
C PHE A 58 -21.24 1.74 26.04
N PHE A 59 -22.25 2.44 25.50
CA PHE A 59 -23.28 3.07 26.35
C PHE A 59 -24.14 2.04 27.10
N GLY A 60 -24.35 0.86 26.52
CA GLY A 60 -25.02 -0.27 27.18
C GLY A 60 -24.28 -0.82 28.41
N LEU A 61 -22.97 -0.56 28.53
CA LEU A 61 -22.14 -1.03 29.65
C LEU A 61 -22.51 -0.36 30.99
N PHE A 62 -23.11 0.83 30.95
CA PHE A 62 -23.60 1.54 32.14
C PHE A 62 -24.89 0.95 32.71
N SER A 63 -25.49 -0.06 32.06
CA SER A 63 -26.71 -0.72 32.52
C SER A 63 -26.45 -1.86 33.52
N PRO A 64 -27.39 -2.13 34.44
CA PRO A 64 -27.22 -3.12 35.51
C PRO A 64 -27.10 -4.59 35.06
N ARG A 65 -27.35 -4.91 33.77
CA ARG A 65 -27.06 -6.25 33.21
C ARG A 65 -26.08 -6.14 32.05
N ARG A 66 -24.82 -6.48 32.35
CA ARG A 66 -23.65 -6.20 31.53
C ARG A 66 -23.39 -7.23 30.42
N GLY A 67 -23.97 -8.43 30.50
CA GLY A 67 -23.60 -9.57 29.64
C GLY A 67 -23.70 -9.31 28.14
N PHE A 68 -24.85 -8.81 27.66
CA PHE A 68 -25.05 -8.54 26.23
C PHE A 68 -24.25 -7.34 25.72
N ALA A 69 -24.06 -6.31 26.56
CA ALA A 69 -23.23 -5.15 26.22
C ALA A 69 -21.75 -5.54 26.03
N VAL A 70 -21.23 -6.42 26.89
CA VAL A 70 -19.87 -6.94 26.78
C VAL A 70 -19.69 -7.75 25.49
N ALA A 71 -20.65 -8.61 25.13
CA ALA A 71 -20.61 -9.39 23.90
C ALA A 71 -20.62 -8.50 22.64
N GLY A 72 -21.50 -7.49 22.61
CA GLY A 72 -21.57 -6.50 21.52
C GLY A 72 -20.31 -5.65 21.39
N LEU A 73 -19.64 -5.35 22.51
CA LEU A 73 -18.39 -4.58 22.54
C LEU A 73 -17.19 -5.41 22.04
N ILE A 74 -17.10 -6.69 22.41
CA ILE A 74 -16.06 -7.59 21.90
C ILE A 74 -16.23 -7.79 20.39
N LEU A 75 -17.45 -8.13 19.95
CA LEU A 75 -17.74 -8.34 18.53
C LEU A 75 -17.55 -7.05 17.71
N GLY A 76 -18.01 -5.92 18.26
CA GLY A 76 -17.83 -4.58 17.70
C GLY A 76 -16.36 -4.18 17.56
N GLY A 77 -15.55 -4.50 18.57
CA GLY A 77 -14.11 -4.23 18.58
C GLY A 77 -13.37 -5.04 17.52
N ILE A 78 -13.67 -6.34 17.41
CA ILE A 78 -13.08 -7.21 16.39
C ILE A 78 -13.44 -6.69 14.98
N GLY A 79 -14.71 -6.42 14.71
CA GLY A 79 -15.12 -5.92 13.38
C GLY A 79 -14.54 -4.55 13.05
N THR A 80 -14.40 -3.65 14.04
CA THR A 80 -13.74 -2.36 13.85
C THR A 80 -12.26 -2.52 13.52
N LEU A 81 -11.57 -3.48 14.17
CA LEU A 81 -10.17 -3.78 13.88
C LEU A 81 -9.98 -4.29 12.44
N PHE A 82 -10.89 -5.14 11.94
CA PHE A 82 -10.87 -5.60 10.55
C PHE A 82 -11.05 -4.45 9.55
N VAL A 83 -11.99 -3.54 9.79
CA VAL A 83 -12.20 -2.36 8.93
C VAL A 83 -10.99 -1.44 8.97
N ALA A 84 -10.44 -1.17 10.15
CA ALA A 84 -9.25 -0.34 10.29
C ALA A 84 -8.05 -0.94 9.55
N ALA A 85 -7.84 -2.26 9.67
CA ALA A 85 -6.80 -2.98 8.93
C ALA A 85 -7.05 -2.93 7.42
N GLY A 86 -8.30 -3.14 6.97
CA GLY A 86 -8.67 -3.09 5.55
C GLY A 86 -8.48 -1.70 4.92
N ILE A 87 -8.92 -0.64 5.59
CA ILE A 87 -8.71 0.73 5.12
C ILE A 87 -7.22 1.06 5.10
N GLY A 88 -6.48 0.67 6.14
CA GLY A 88 -5.03 0.88 6.22
C GLY A 88 -4.26 0.19 5.09
N THR A 89 -4.58 -1.06 4.78
CA THR A 89 -3.93 -1.79 3.68
C THR A 89 -4.25 -1.19 2.32
N ILE A 90 -5.50 -0.77 2.08
CA ILE A 90 -5.88 -0.11 0.81
C ILE A 90 -5.15 1.22 0.64
N ALA A 91 -5.03 2.04 1.69
CA ALA A 91 -4.32 3.31 1.63
C ALA A 91 -2.83 3.14 1.28
N VAL A 92 -2.16 2.19 1.93
CA VAL A 92 -0.74 1.87 1.65
C VAL A 92 -0.58 1.27 0.24
N ALA A 93 -1.50 0.41 -0.19
CA ALA A 93 -1.47 -0.15 -1.53
C ALA A 93 -1.67 0.93 -2.61
N ALA A 94 -2.56 1.89 -2.38
CA ALA A 94 -2.82 3.00 -3.30
C ALA A 94 -1.61 3.93 -3.45
N SER A 95 -0.95 4.30 -2.34
CA SER A 95 0.27 5.14 -2.39
C SER A 95 1.41 4.44 -3.13
N THR A 96 1.59 3.14 -2.85
CA THR A 96 2.61 2.31 -3.50
C THR A 96 2.33 2.19 -5.00
N PHE A 97 1.08 1.91 -5.39
CA PHE A 97 0.70 1.77 -6.79
C PHE A 97 0.89 3.06 -7.61
N HIS A 98 0.59 4.24 -7.02
CA HIS A 98 0.81 5.52 -7.68
C HIS A 98 2.30 5.78 -7.98
N HIS A 99 3.16 5.56 -6.98
CA HIS A 99 4.62 5.69 -7.11
C HIS A 99 5.15 4.77 -8.23
N TYR A 100 4.77 3.50 -8.22
CA TYR A 100 5.21 2.54 -9.25
C TYR A 100 4.71 2.85 -10.66
N ARG A 101 3.47 3.34 -10.82
CA ARG A 101 2.87 3.56 -12.14
C ARG A 101 3.32 4.84 -12.81
N VAL A 102 3.60 5.90 -12.04
CA VAL A 102 3.88 7.22 -12.59
C VAL A 102 5.37 7.53 -12.61
N GLU A 103 6.13 7.12 -11.60
CA GLU A 103 7.52 7.55 -11.44
C GLU A 103 8.50 6.59 -12.14
N VAL A 104 8.28 5.27 -12.04
CA VAL A 104 9.18 4.27 -12.65
C VAL A 104 9.32 4.44 -14.17
N PRO A 105 8.23 4.62 -14.96
CA PRO A 105 8.38 4.83 -16.40
C PRO A 105 9.16 6.10 -16.74
N LYS A 106 9.03 7.15 -15.91
CA LYS A 106 9.75 8.42 -16.11
C LYS A 106 11.24 8.26 -15.85
N ILE A 107 11.64 7.50 -14.83
CA ILE A 107 13.05 7.17 -14.57
C ILE A 107 13.69 6.49 -15.79
N GLU A 108 13.01 5.50 -16.37
CA GLU A 108 13.50 4.80 -17.57
C GLU A 108 13.58 5.71 -18.80
N GLN A 109 12.57 6.58 -19.01
CA GLN A 109 12.60 7.58 -20.07
C GLN A 109 13.75 8.57 -19.89
N THR A 110 13.98 9.07 -18.67
CA THR A 110 15.11 9.93 -18.35
C THR A 110 16.43 9.24 -18.63
N ARG A 111 16.59 7.96 -18.27
CA ARG A 111 17.81 7.19 -18.60
C ARG A 111 18.05 7.10 -20.11
N ALA A 112 17.00 6.89 -20.90
CA ALA A 112 17.10 6.88 -22.35
C ALA A 112 17.59 8.24 -22.89
N VAL A 113 17.03 9.35 -22.38
CA VAL A 113 17.47 10.71 -22.74
C VAL A 113 18.93 10.93 -22.37
N LEU A 114 19.35 10.55 -21.16
CA LEU A 114 20.75 10.67 -20.72
C LEU A 114 21.70 9.88 -21.64
N ASN A 115 21.32 8.66 -22.04
CA ASN A 115 22.10 7.88 -23.00
C ASN A 115 22.19 8.56 -24.38
N THR A 116 21.09 9.15 -24.89
CA THR A 116 21.11 9.91 -26.14
C THR A 116 22.01 11.13 -26.04
N ALA A 117 21.99 11.85 -24.92
CA ALA A 117 22.89 12.96 -24.67
C ALA A 117 24.36 12.51 -24.60
N CYS A 118 24.64 11.32 -24.05
CA CYS A 118 25.99 10.75 -24.06
C CYS A 118 26.47 10.49 -25.49
N VAL A 119 25.61 9.93 -26.35
CA VAL A 119 25.93 9.70 -27.77
C VAL A 119 26.27 11.01 -28.47
N GLU A 120 25.52 12.09 -28.22
CA GLU A 120 25.81 13.42 -28.80
C GLU A 120 27.20 13.95 -28.39
N ILE A 121 27.54 13.83 -27.10
CA ILE A 121 28.85 14.26 -26.59
C ILE A 121 29.98 13.42 -27.21
N GLU A 122 29.76 12.11 -27.37
CA GLU A 122 30.76 11.25 -28.00
C GLU A 122 30.89 11.51 -29.50
N SER A 123 29.81 11.85 -30.20
CA SER A 123 29.88 12.33 -31.59
C SER A 123 30.73 13.61 -31.71
N TYR A 124 30.53 14.58 -30.82
CA TYR A 124 31.39 15.77 -30.75
C TYR A 124 32.87 15.39 -30.55
N ARG A 125 33.16 14.44 -29.64
CA ARG A 125 34.52 13.96 -29.39
C ARG A 125 35.15 13.34 -30.64
N GLN A 126 34.38 12.56 -31.41
CA GLN A 126 34.87 11.93 -32.64
C GLN A 126 35.19 12.95 -33.73
N GLU A 127 34.42 14.03 -33.81
CA GLU A 127 34.62 15.10 -34.79
C GLU A 127 35.77 16.05 -34.42
N ASN A 128 35.88 16.42 -33.14
CA ASN A 128 36.82 17.44 -32.67
C ASN A 128 38.11 16.85 -32.07
N GLY A 129 38.14 15.54 -31.80
CA GLY A 129 39.26 14.81 -31.19
C GLY A 129 39.37 14.95 -29.66
N ASN A 130 38.62 15.88 -29.05
CA ASN A 130 38.63 16.15 -27.61
C ASN A 130 37.19 16.22 -27.06
N LEU A 131 37.03 15.98 -25.76
CA LEU A 131 35.73 16.18 -25.09
C LEU A 131 35.41 17.68 -25.02
N PRO A 132 34.11 18.06 -25.09
CA PRO A 132 33.73 19.46 -24.97
C PRO A 132 33.99 19.96 -23.55
N GLU A 133 34.49 21.18 -23.41
CA GLU A 133 34.75 21.78 -22.10
C GLU A 133 33.45 22.31 -21.48
N GLY A 134 33.37 22.29 -20.15
CA GLY A 134 32.22 22.67 -19.30
C GLY A 134 31.03 23.36 -19.99
N ILE A 135 31.18 24.63 -20.39
CA ILE A 135 30.10 25.43 -20.98
C ILE A 135 29.66 24.88 -22.35
N GLU A 136 30.61 24.47 -23.19
CA GLU A 136 30.34 23.90 -24.51
C GLU A 136 29.62 22.55 -24.40
N GLY A 137 30.06 21.70 -23.46
CA GLY A 137 29.40 20.43 -23.17
C GLY A 137 27.97 20.64 -22.68
N ASN A 138 27.76 21.62 -21.80
CA ASN A 138 26.42 22.01 -21.37
C ASN A 138 25.57 22.50 -22.55
N LYS A 139 26.11 23.31 -23.46
CA LYS A 139 25.37 23.79 -24.64
C LYS A 139 24.86 22.65 -25.52
N LEU A 140 25.64 21.58 -25.68
CA LEU A 140 25.25 20.40 -26.46
C LEU A 140 24.09 19.63 -25.80
N VAL A 141 24.07 19.58 -24.47
CA VAL A 141 23.06 18.80 -23.74
C VAL A 141 21.80 19.60 -23.36
N LEU A 142 21.84 20.93 -23.40
CA LEU A 142 20.70 21.80 -23.08
C LEU A 142 19.44 21.54 -23.92
N LYS A 143 19.59 20.93 -25.11
CA LYS A 143 18.46 20.55 -25.97
C LYS A 143 17.68 19.33 -25.48
N PHE A 144 18.22 18.60 -24.50
CA PHE A 144 17.60 17.42 -23.94
C PHE A 144 16.91 17.75 -22.62
N GLU A 145 15.67 17.29 -22.49
CA GLU A 145 14.86 17.40 -21.28
C GLU A 145 14.56 16.01 -20.76
N ASP A 146 14.63 15.84 -19.44
CA ASP A 146 14.24 14.60 -18.79
C ASP A 146 12.71 14.40 -18.78
N ALA A 147 12.25 13.25 -18.31
CA ALA A 147 10.81 12.93 -18.27
C ALA A 147 10.01 13.78 -17.26
N PHE A 148 10.70 14.61 -16.47
CA PHE A 148 10.12 15.56 -15.52
C PHE A 148 10.12 16.99 -16.09
N GLY A 149 10.71 17.22 -17.27
CA GLY A 149 10.76 18.52 -17.95
C GLY A 149 11.95 19.38 -17.51
N ASN A 150 12.94 18.80 -16.84
CA ASN A 150 14.15 19.51 -16.44
C ASN A 150 15.26 19.32 -17.48
N SER A 151 16.04 20.36 -17.74
CA SER A 151 17.22 20.27 -18.60
C SER A 151 18.29 19.41 -17.93
N VAL A 152 19.00 18.62 -18.73
CA VAL A 152 20.14 17.83 -18.25
C VAL A 152 21.42 18.67 -18.19
N ARG A 153 22.39 18.23 -17.39
CA ARG A 153 23.68 18.90 -17.19
C ARG A 153 24.84 17.98 -17.55
N TYR A 154 25.83 18.54 -18.23
CA TYR A 154 27.11 17.91 -18.52
C TYR A 154 28.10 18.17 -17.38
N GLU A 155 28.81 17.12 -16.95
CA GLU A 155 29.80 17.15 -15.89
C GLU A 155 31.12 16.53 -16.38
N PRO A 156 32.11 17.35 -16.78
CA PRO A 156 33.42 16.82 -17.13
C PRO A 156 34.13 16.30 -15.88
N GLU A 157 34.89 15.21 -16.04
CA GLU A 157 35.72 14.63 -14.97
C GLU A 157 37.22 14.80 -15.31
N ASP A 158 38.05 14.93 -14.28
CA ASP A 158 39.50 15.20 -14.44
C ASP A 158 40.26 14.06 -15.13
N ASN A 159 39.70 12.84 -15.13
CA ASN A 159 40.31 11.64 -15.69
C ASN A 159 40.04 11.46 -17.20
N GLY A 160 39.37 12.43 -17.85
CA GLY A 160 38.98 12.34 -19.25
C GLY A 160 37.74 11.50 -19.53
N ASP A 161 36.98 11.17 -18.48
CA ASP A 161 35.60 10.72 -18.54
C ASP A 161 34.63 11.90 -18.38
N TYR A 162 33.34 11.63 -18.46
CA TYR A 162 32.31 12.61 -18.16
C TYR A 162 31.02 11.96 -17.66
N GLY A 163 30.19 12.74 -16.99
CA GLY A 163 28.84 12.39 -16.60
C GLY A 163 27.80 13.29 -17.26
N ILE A 164 26.59 12.75 -17.42
CA ILE A 164 25.40 13.55 -17.68
C ILE A 164 24.41 13.30 -16.56
N ARG A 165 23.87 14.38 -15.99
CA ARG A 165 22.97 14.37 -14.83
C ARG A 165 21.62 15.00 -15.17
N SER A 166 20.55 14.37 -14.70
CA SER A 166 19.20 14.94 -14.60
C SER A 166 18.93 15.33 -13.14
N ALA A 167 18.26 16.46 -12.95
CA ALA A 167 17.84 16.99 -11.64
C ALA A 167 16.64 16.24 -11.03
N GLY A 168 16.25 15.11 -11.61
CA GLY A 168 15.22 14.25 -11.04
C GLY A 168 13.82 14.87 -10.98
N HIS A 169 13.07 14.44 -9.98
CA HIS A 169 11.68 14.84 -9.78
C HIS A 169 11.57 16.23 -9.14
N ASP A 170 12.52 16.58 -8.27
CA ASP A 170 12.50 17.83 -7.51
C ASP A 170 13.05 19.04 -8.30
N GLY A 171 13.71 18.78 -9.44
CA GLY A 171 14.26 19.78 -10.34
C GLY A 171 15.48 20.51 -9.77
N ARG A 172 16.12 19.96 -8.74
CA ARG A 172 17.32 20.52 -8.10
C ARG A 172 18.47 19.55 -8.27
N PHE A 173 19.59 20.06 -8.78
CA PHE A 173 20.81 19.27 -8.84
C PHE A 173 21.43 19.07 -7.45
N ASP A 174 22.23 18.01 -7.33
CA ASP A 174 22.96 17.59 -6.14
C ASP A 174 22.05 17.11 -5.00
N THR A 175 20.94 16.47 -5.38
CA THR A 175 19.96 15.86 -4.48
C THR A 175 19.94 14.34 -4.65
N SER A 176 19.15 13.65 -3.81
CA SER A 176 19.12 12.17 -3.78
C SER A 176 18.38 11.54 -4.96
N ASP A 177 17.52 12.28 -5.64
CA ASP A 177 16.72 11.82 -6.79
C ASP A 177 17.38 12.09 -8.14
N ASP A 178 18.56 12.72 -8.14
CA ASP A 178 19.38 12.90 -9.33
C ASP A 178 19.67 11.56 -10.03
N LEU A 179 19.52 11.57 -11.35
CA LEU A 179 19.91 10.45 -12.20
C LEU A 179 21.17 10.83 -12.97
N ARG A 180 22.24 10.07 -12.76
CA ARG A 180 23.55 10.30 -13.39
C ARG A 180 23.95 9.09 -14.22
N VAL A 181 24.37 9.33 -15.46
CA VAL A 181 25.03 8.34 -16.32
C VAL A 181 26.49 8.76 -16.48
N LEU A 182 27.39 7.89 -16.04
CA LEU A 182 28.82 8.04 -16.23
C LEU A 182 29.22 7.36 -17.53
N ASN A 183 29.84 8.11 -18.43
CA ASN A 183 30.44 7.54 -19.62
C ASN A 183 31.95 7.40 -19.40
N SER A 184 32.34 6.26 -18.82
CA SER A 184 33.75 5.84 -18.79
C SER A 184 34.07 5.02 -20.03
N LYS A 185 35.35 4.98 -20.42
CA LYS A 185 35.82 4.13 -21.53
C LYS A 185 35.41 2.64 -21.39
N GLU A 186 35.20 2.17 -20.16
CA GLU A 186 34.74 0.80 -19.87
C GLU A 186 33.21 0.62 -20.08
N GLY A 187 32.41 1.66 -19.80
CA GLY A 187 30.95 1.64 -19.97
C GLY A 187 30.49 1.60 -21.44
N LEU A 188 31.21 2.30 -22.33
CA LEU A 188 30.97 2.31 -23.78
C LEU A 188 31.08 0.91 -24.41
N SER A 189 32.05 0.09 -23.96
CA SER A 189 32.24 -1.27 -24.50
C SER A 189 31.05 -2.19 -24.17
N GLN A 190 30.41 -2.00 -23.01
CA GLN A 190 29.23 -2.78 -22.61
C GLN A 190 27.94 -2.29 -23.28
N GLN A 191 27.75 -0.97 -23.46
CA GLN A 191 26.58 -0.42 -24.14
C GLN A 191 26.59 -0.69 -25.66
N ILE A 192 27.76 -0.66 -26.31
CA ILE A 192 27.90 -1.02 -27.73
C ILE A 192 27.68 -2.52 -27.94
N ALA A 193 28.17 -3.36 -27.03
CA ALA A 193 27.92 -4.80 -27.10
C ALA A 193 26.42 -5.13 -26.93
N THR A 194 25.70 -4.44 -26.05
CA THR A 194 24.26 -4.67 -25.85
C THR A 194 23.39 -4.09 -26.97
N SER A 195 23.74 -2.94 -27.54
CA SER A 195 23.00 -2.36 -28.69
C SER A 195 23.15 -3.18 -29.97
N HIS A 196 24.33 -3.78 -30.22
CA HIS A 196 24.52 -4.74 -31.32
C HIS A 196 23.76 -6.05 -31.12
N THR A 197 23.60 -6.51 -29.88
CA THR A 197 22.86 -7.75 -29.59
C THR A 197 21.34 -7.55 -29.61
N ALA A 198 20.85 -6.35 -29.28
CA ALA A 198 19.42 -6.02 -29.30
C ALA A 198 18.85 -5.94 -30.73
N ASN A 199 19.67 -5.62 -31.74
CA ASN A 199 19.26 -5.61 -33.15
C ASN A 199 19.31 -6.99 -33.82
N ASP A 200 19.85 -8.03 -33.17
CA ASP A 200 19.93 -9.40 -33.73
C ASP A 200 18.74 -10.30 -33.35
N PHE A 201 17.75 -9.77 -32.63
CA PHE A 201 16.47 -10.45 -32.34
C PHE A 201 15.34 -10.07 -33.34
N GLY A 202 15.70 -9.64 -34.54
CA GLY A 202 14.78 -9.40 -35.65
C GLY A 202 14.91 -10.46 -36.75
N HIS A 203 13.91 -11.34 -36.86
CA HIS A 203 13.66 -12.29 -37.97
C HIS A 203 14.39 -13.64 -37.99
N ARG A 204 13.94 -14.58 -37.16
CA ARG A 204 13.72 -15.95 -37.63
C ARG A 204 12.23 -16.17 -37.92
N ARG A 205 11.82 -15.90 -39.16
CA ARG A 205 10.57 -16.46 -39.70
C ARG A 205 10.75 -17.98 -39.83
N PRO A 206 9.82 -18.82 -39.36
CA PRO A 206 9.83 -20.24 -39.71
C PRO A 206 9.51 -20.37 -41.20
N SER A 207 10.48 -20.84 -41.98
CA SER A 207 10.31 -21.25 -43.37
C SER A 207 9.34 -22.44 -43.42
N ARG A 208 8.07 -22.15 -43.75
CA ARG A 208 7.11 -23.19 -44.13
C ARG A 208 7.50 -23.75 -45.48
N HIS A 209 8.07 -24.95 -45.47
CA HIS A 209 8.23 -25.81 -46.64
C HIS A 209 6.85 -26.04 -47.28
N PHE A 210 6.58 -25.43 -48.44
CA PHE A 210 5.51 -25.86 -49.33
C PHE A 210 6.10 -26.87 -50.30
N SER A 211 5.71 -28.14 -50.13
CA SER A 211 5.92 -29.23 -51.07
C SER A 211 4.86 -29.12 -52.16
N CYS A 212 5.26 -28.74 -53.38
CA CYS A 212 4.44 -28.96 -54.57
C CYS A 212 4.81 -30.32 -55.16
N ARG A 213 3.85 -31.24 -55.11
CA ARG A 213 3.87 -32.52 -55.82
C ARG A 213 3.24 -32.29 -57.19
N TRP A 214 3.98 -32.57 -58.25
CA TRP A 214 3.45 -32.82 -59.60
C TRP A 214 3.47 -34.33 -59.84
#